data_AF-A0A379LS91-F1
#
_entry.id   AF-A0A379LS91-F1
#
_cell.length_a   1.000
_cell.length_b   1.000
_cell.length_c   1.000
_cell.angle_alpha   90.00
_cell.angle_beta   90.00
_cell.angle_gamma   90.00
#
_symmetry.space_group_name_H-M   'P 1'
#
loop_
_entity.id
_entity.type
_entity.pdbx_description
1 polymer ?
#
loop_
_entity_poly.entity_id
_entity_poly.type
_entity_poly.pdbx_seq_one_letter_code
_entity_poly.pdbx_strand_id
1 'polypeptide(L)'
;MHACNAKYAIAVNSATSALHIACLALGLGKGDWLWTTPNTFVASANCGLYCGAQVDFVDIDPSTYNLSVKALEEAYYRRKRR
;
A
#
# COMPACT_ATOMS: atom_id res chain seq x y z
N MET A 1 17.72 -5.59 -17.90
CA MET A 1 16.31 -5.34 -17.49
C MET A 1 15.48 -6.63 -17.55
N HIS A 2 16.03 -7.78 -17.15
CA HIS A 2 15.36 -9.09 -17.28
C HIS A 2 14.86 -9.67 -15.95
N ALA A 3 15.29 -9.16 -14.79
CA ALA A 3 14.96 -9.75 -13.49
C ALA A 3 13.46 -9.68 -13.13
N CYS A 4 12.75 -8.61 -13.52
CA CYS A 4 11.35 -8.39 -13.14
C CYS A 4 10.37 -8.38 -14.32
N ASN A 5 10.84 -8.69 -15.55
CA ASN A 5 10.04 -8.63 -16.78
C ASN A 5 9.22 -7.31 -16.95
N ALA A 6 9.78 -6.17 -16.53
CA ALA A 6 9.13 -4.86 -16.58
C ALA A 6 9.71 -3.99 -17.73
N LYS A 7 8.84 -3.18 -18.37
CA LYS A 7 9.24 -2.27 -19.46
C LYS A 7 10.09 -1.09 -19.00
N TYR A 8 9.90 -0.64 -17.76
CA TYR A 8 10.58 0.52 -17.17
C TYR A 8 11.15 0.17 -15.79
N ALA A 9 12.24 0.83 -15.40
CA ALA A 9 12.85 0.70 -14.08
C ALA A 9 13.44 2.06 -13.68
N ILE A 10 13.28 2.44 -12.41
CA ILE A 10 13.77 3.71 -11.86
C ILE A 10 14.59 3.40 -10.61
N ALA A 11 15.86 3.80 -10.60
CA ALA A 11 16.70 3.69 -9.42
C ALA A 11 16.39 4.83 -8.44
N VAL A 12 16.29 4.50 -7.16
CA VAL A 12 16.03 5.45 -6.08
C VAL A 12 16.93 5.16 -4.88
N ASN A 13 17.02 6.11 -3.95
CA ASN A 13 17.91 6.02 -2.79
C ASN A 13 17.45 5.05 -1.68
N SER A 14 16.19 4.60 -1.69
CA SER A 14 15.65 3.63 -0.74
C SER A 14 14.33 3.00 -1.22
N ALA A 15 13.96 1.85 -0.67
CA ALA A 15 12.64 1.24 -0.92
C ALA A 15 11.47 2.09 -0.40
N THR A 16 11.66 2.81 0.71
CA THR A 16 10.66 3.77 1.23
C THR A 16 10.41 4.90 0.23
N SER A 17 11.48 5.46 -0.35
CA SER A 17 11.36 6.45 -1.41
C SER A 17 10.68 5.88 -2.65
N ALA A 18 10.96 4.62 -3.00
CA ALA A 18 10.30 3.93 -4.12
C ALA A 18 8.77 3.88 -3.92
N LEU A 19 8.31 3.45 -2.74
CA LEU A 19 6.89 3.39 -2.40
C LEU A 19 6.25 4.79 -2.41
N HIS A 20 6.94 5.78 -1.84
CA HIS A 20 6.44 7.15 -1.80
C HIS A 20 6.26 7.75 -3.21
N ILE A 21 7.27 7.64 -4.09
CA ILE A 21 7.13 8.15 -5.47
C ILE A 21 6.09 7.38 -6.28
N ALA A 22 5.93 6.08 -6.03
CA ALA A 22 4.90 5.28 -6.67
C ALA A 22 3.50 5.77 -6.26
N CYS A 23 3.29 6.07 -4.97
CA CYS A 23 2.03 6.65 -4.47
C CYS A 23 1.75 8.02 -5.12
N LEU A 24 2.75 8.90 -5.18
CA LEU A 24 2.63 10.20 -5.84
C LEU A 24 2.29 10.06 -7.33
N ALA A 25 2.93 9.13 -8.04
CA ALA A 25 2.69 8.89 -9.47
C ALA A 25 1.28 8.33 -9.74
N LEU A 26 0.70 7.59 -8.79
CA LEU A 26 -0.69 7.12 -8.84
C LEU A 26 -1.71 8.19 -8.45
N GLY A 27 -1.26 9.36 -7.99
CA GLY A 27 -2.14 10.45 -7.53
C GLY A 27 -2.78 10.20 -6.18
N LEU A 28 -2.25 9.27 -5.37
CA LEU A 28 -2.73 9.00 -4.02
C LEU A 28 -2.62 10.28 -3.18
N GLY A 29 -3.68 10.68 -2.49
CA GLY A 29 -3.65 11.89 -1.69
C GLY A 29 -4.79 12.03 -0.67
N LYS A 30 -5.06 13.28 -0.28
CA LYS A 30 -6.09 13.61 0.71
C LYS A 30 -7.47 13.15 0.24
N GLY A 31 -8.15 12.40 1.10
CA GLY A 31 -9.46 11.82 0.80
C GLY A 31 -9.37 10.36 0.33
N ASP A 32 -8.19 9.91 -0.09
CA ASP A 32 -7.96 8.53 -0.48
C ASP A 32 -7.61 7.65 0.73
N TRP A 33 -7.69 6.34 0.49
CA TRP A 33 -7.33 5.30 1.43
C TRP A 33 -6.20 4.44 0.87
N LEU A 34 -5.16 4.23 1.68
CA LEU A 34 -4.16 3.19 1.47
C LEU A 34 -4.49 2.00 2.38
N TRP A 35 -4.75 0.85 1.77
CA TRP A 35 -4.92 -0.41 2.48
C TRP A 35 -3.60 -1.16 2.58
N THR A 36 -3.25 -1.55 3.80
CA THR A 36 -2.11 -2.41 4.10
C THR A 36 -2.36 -3.19 5.39
N THR A 37 -1.40 -3.96 5.88
CA THR A 37 -1.48 -4.72 7.13
C THR A 37 -0.61 -4.10 8.21
N PRO A 38 -0.95 -4.21 9.51
CA PRO A 38 -0.04 -3.80 10.58
C PRO A 38 1.16 -4.75 10.71
N ASN A 39 1.08 -5.97 10.15
CA ASN A 39 2.18 -6.93 10.09
C ASN A 39 3.07 -6.67 8.85
N THR A 40 3.66 -5.48 8.77
CA THR A 40 4.57 -5.06 7.69
C THR A 40 5.60 -4.07 8.24
N PHE A 41 6.63 -3.75 7.46
CA PHE A 41 7.53 -2.65 7.82
C PHE A 41 6.80 -1.31 7.67
N VAL A 42 7.02 -0.39 8.62
CA VAL A 42 6.27 0.88 8.73
C VAL A 42 6.24 1.73 7.46
N ALA A 43 7.24 1.58 6.58
CA ALA A 43 7.29 2.27 5.29
C ALA A 43 6.02 2.05 4.43
N SER A 44 5.39 0.87 4.51
CA SER A 44 4.19 0.53 3.75
C SER A 44 2.98 1.40 4.09
N ALA A 45 2.86 1.82 5.35
CA ALA A 45 1.81 2.75 5.79
C ALA A 45 2.25 4.21 5.59
N ASN A 46 3.51 4.50 5.91
CA ASN A 46 4.04 5.86 5.87
C ASN A 46 4.01 6.48 4.47
N CYS A 47 4.22 5.71 3.40
CA CYS A 47 4.15 6.26 2.04
C CYS A 47 2.78 6.89 1.73
N GLY A 48 1.68 6.30 2.21
CA GLY A 48 0.35 6.89 2.08
C GLY A 48 0.19 8.15 2.92
N LEU A 49 0.69 8.14 4.16
CA LEU A 49 0.65 9.30 5.04
C LEU A 49 1.47 10.48 4.49
N TYR A 50 2.63 10.23 3.87
CA TYR A 50 3.45 11.26 3.22
C TYR A 50 2.70 11.94 2.07
N CYS A 51 1.83 11.22 1.38
CA CYS A 51 0.95 11.76 0.34
C CYS A 51 -0.31 12.46 0.91
N GLY A 52 -0.55 12.39 2.22
CA GLY A 52 -1.75 12.93 2.87
C GLY A 52 -2.99 12.02 2.79
N ALA A 53 -2.82 10.77 2.34
CA ALA A 53 -3.88 9.76 2.36
C ALA A 53 -4.08 9.19 3.77
N GLN A 54 -5.24 8.55 3.97
CA GLN A 54 -5.52 7.84 5.21
C GLN A 54 -5.07 6.38 5.11
N VAL A 55 -4.55 5.82 6.20
CA VAL A 55 -4.19 4.39 6.27
C VAL A 55 -5.31 3.61 6.93
N ASP A 56 -5.66 2.49 6.34
CA ASP A 56 -6.52 1.49 6.96
C ASP A 56 -5.86 0.14 7.00
N PHE A 57 -5.79 -0.38 8.22
CA PHE A 57 -5.19 -1.67 8.46
C PHE A 57 -6.21 -2.79 8.20
N VAL A 58 -5.80 -3.69 7.31
CA VAL A 58 -6.50 -4.91 6.94
C VAL A 58 -5.74 -6.09 7.52
N ASP A 59 -6.48 -7.05 8.05
CA ASP A 59 -5.89 -8.21 8.73
C ASP A 59 -5.14 -9.14 7.76
N ILE A 60 -4.31 -10.01 8.31
CA ILE A 60 -3.53 -11.00 7.57
C ILE A 60 -4.26 -12.33 7.43
N ASP A 61 -3.85 -13.13 6.44
CA ASP A 61 -4.09 -14.57 6.45
C ASP A 61 -3.06 -15.21 7.42
N PRO A 62 -3.50 -15.86 8.50
CA PRO A 62 -2.59 -16.41 9.51
C PRO A 62 -1.72 -17.56 8.98
N SER A 63 -2.07 -18.18 7.86
CA SER A 63 -1.27 -19.25 7.25
C SER A 63 -0.11 -18.72 6.40
N THR A 64 -0.23 -17.49 5.86
CA THR A 64 0.77 -16.90 4.96
C THR A 64 1.42 -15.64 5.49
N TYR A 65 0.85 -15.03 6.52
CA TYR A 65 1.18 -13.71 7.06
C TYR A 65 1.06 -12.55 6.08
N ASN A 66 0.52 -12.78 4.89
CA ASN A 66 0.20 -11.74 3.91
C ASN A 66 -1.19 -11.16 4.18
N LEU A 67 -1.49 -10.02 3.56
CA LEU A 67 -2.80 -9.37 3.64
C LEU A 67 -3.93 -10.32 3.20
N SER A 68 -4.95 -10.47 4.04
CA SER A 68 -6.09 -11.37 3.78
C SER A 68 -7.02 -10.75 2.74
N VAL A 69 -7.25 -11.48 1.64
CA VAL A 69 -8.19 -11.07 0.58
C VAL A 69 -9.61 -10.92 1.13
N LYS A 70 -10.03 -11.83 2.02
CA LYS A 70 -11.35 -11.78 2.66
C LYS A 70 -11.48 -10.53 3.55
N ALA A 71 -10.49 -10.26 4.39
CA ALA A 71 -10.50 -9.07 5.25
C ALA A 71 -10.45 -7.77 4.43
N LEU A 72 -9.77 -7.78 3.28
CA LEU A 72 -9.74 -6.64 2.35
C LEU A 72 -11.12 -6.37 1.76
N GLU A 73 -11.83 -7.41 1.33
CA GLU A 73 -13.21 -7.27 0.82
C GLU A 73 -14.15 -6.70 1.89
N GLU A 74 -14.05 -7.18 3.12
CA GLU A 74 -14.81 -6.64 4.26
C GLU A 74 -14.48 -5.16 4.53
N ALA A 75 -13.20 -4.78 4.46
CA ALA A 75 -12.76 -3.40 4.61
C ALA A 75 -13.28 -2.48 3.48
N TYR A 76 -13.33 -2.99 2.25
CA TYR A 76 -13.92 -2.30 1.10
C TYR A 76 -15.41 -2.00 1.33
N TYR A 77 -16.22 -3.00 1.68
CA TYR A 77 -17.64 -2.81 1.93
C TYR A 77 -17.92 -2.00 3.22
N ARG A 78 -17.06 -2.08 4.23
CA ARG A 78 -17.13 -1.22 5.42
C ARG A 78 -16.99 0.26 5.05
N ARG A 79 -16.12 0.60 4.09
CA ARG A 79 -15.93 1.99 3.64
C ARG A 79 -16.98 2.47 2.68
N LYS A 80 -17.43 1.62 1.76
CA LYS A 80 -18.45 1.99 0.78
C LYS A 80 -19.80 2.39 1.41
N ARG A 81 -20.03 1.99 2.66
CA ARG A 81 -21.23 2.28 3.45
C ARG A 81 -21.11 3.54 4.33
N ARG A 82 -19.96 4.22 4.32
CA ARG A 82 -19.70 5.47 5.04
C ARG A 82 -19.71 6.64 4.07
#